data_AF-A0A524NC94-F1
#
_entry.id   AF-A0A524NC94-F1
#
_cell.length_a   1.000
_cell.length_b   1.000
_cell.length_c   1.000
_cell.angle_alpha   90.00
_cell.angle_beta   90.00
_cell.angle_gamma   90.00
#
_symmetry.space_group_name_H-M   'P 1'
#
loop_
_entity.id
_entity.type
_entity.pdbx_description
1 polymer ?
#
loop_
_entity_poly.entity_id
_entity_poly.type
_entity_poly.pdbx_seq_one_letter_code
_entity_poly.pdbx_strand_id
1 'polypeptide(L)'
;FHNVRTHRPLSVAAVREQEPALLAEGLRGGALYYDCWTDDARLTIETALAARRGGAATLNHVEVVALEKDSGGRLAAARVRDRFTGESQRVRARCFVNVAGPWLDRVRRLDDAGAPPRLRATKGVHAVFDRRRIGNRDAIVIRGVGDSRVMFAIPWQEQTLIGTTDTYFDGDPADVAADADDIDYILASTNRAFPNANVTARDVIATYAGLRPLVAPEDEMDESEVSREDEIFESPSGLISLGGGKLTTHRHVAERIVDQVARRVGRRVGPCRTMKVPLPGAAGMVAGSVMDGPPATGEEHVRARYGAAAAEVAATINGGPGGRIVGDLPDLMVEVVYAVEHEMAMTLDDVLVRRVSVHLRSRERGERVARAVAAVMAEHLGWDNDRIEAEVVSYLASLVRSGGDPGGPRSPRL
;
A
#
# COMPACT_ATOMS: atom_id res chain seq x y z
N PHE A 1 -6.80 -5.59 -22.27
CA PHE A 1 -6.10 -6.58 -21.45
C PHE A 1 -5.08 -7.31 -22.31
N HIS A 2 -3.82 -7.39 -21.88
CA HIS A 2 -2.83 -8.27 -22.50
C HIS A 2 -2.67 -9.47 -21.57
N ASN A 3 -3.17 -10.63 -21.99
CA ASN A 3 -2.96 -11.87 -21.25
C ASN A 3 -1.50 -12.29 -21.44
N VAL A 4 -0.76 -12.44 -20.35
CA VAL A 4 0.64 -12.86 -20.39
C VAL A 4 0.75 -14.28 -20.98
N ARG A 5 -0.22 -15.15 -20.67
CA ARG A 5 -0.37 -16.51 -21.21
C ARG A 5 -1.86 -16.92 -21.21
N THR A 6 -2.21 -17.94 -21.98
CA THR A 6 -3.58 -18.50 -22.04
C THR A 6 -3.95 -19.22 -20.75
N HIS A 7 -5.19 -19.05 -20.28
CA HIS A 7 -5.72 -19.80 -19.15
C HIS A 7 -5.84 -21.30 -19.48
N ARG A 8 -5.81 -22.17 -18.46
CA ARG A 8 -5.97 -23.62 -18.63
C ARG A 8 -6.94 -24.21 -17.60
N PRO A 9 -7.89 -25.06 -18.00
CA PRO A 9 -8.66 -25.86 -17.05
C PRO A 9 -7.75 -26.91 -16.40
N LEU A 10 -8.03 -27.26 -15.15
CA LEU A 10 -7.34 -28.28 -14.38
C LEU A 10 -8.32 -29.38 -13.97
N SER A 11 -7.93 -30.64 -14.15
CA SER A 11 -8.63 -31.78 -13.57
C SER A 11 -8.48 -31.78 -12.05
N VAL A 12 -9.32 -32.55 -11.35
CA VAL A 12 -9.19 -32.73 -9.89
C VAL A 12 -7.80 -33.25 -9.50
N ALA A 13 -7.25 -34.20 -10.27
CA ALA A 13 -5.91 -34.73 -10.03
C ALA A 13 -4.83 -33.65 -10.18
N ALA A 14 -4.92 -32.84 -11.24
CA ALA A 14 -3.97 -31.75 -11.48
C ALA A 14 -4.04 -30.67 -10.39
N VAL A 15 -5.24 -30.33 -9.90
CA VAL A 15 -5.36 -29.40 -8.77
C VAL A 15 -4.74 -29.96 -7.50
N ARG A 16 -4.96 -31.24 -7.18
CA ARG A 16 -4.37 -31.88 -5.99
C ARG A 16 -2.86 -32.02 -6.06
N GLU A 17 -2.31 -32.22 -7.25
CA GLU A 17 -0.87 -32.26 -7.47
C GLU A 17 -0.24 -30.87 -7.29
N GLN A 18 -0.88 -29.84 -7.88
CA GLN A 18 -0.39 -28.47 -7.84
C GLN A 18 -0.55 -27.85 -6.44
N GLU A 19 -1.73 -28.02 -5.82
CA GLU A 19 -2.12 -27.46 -4.52
C GLU A 19 -2.57 -28.55 -3.54
N PRO A 20 -1.65 -29.36 -2.99
CA PRO A 20 -2.00 -30.49 -2.13
C PRO A 20 -2.60 -30.08 -0.78
N ALA A 21 -2.39 -28.84 -0.35
CA ALA A 21 -2.95 -28.31 0.90
C ALA A 21 -4.43 -27.91 0.78
N LEU A 22 -4.94 -27.73 -0.44
CA LEU A 22 -6.30 -27.28 -0.71
C LEU A 22 -7.34 -28.36 -0.38
N LEU A 23 -8.50 -27.95 0.12
CA LEU A 23 -9.63 -28.84 0.39
C LEU A 23 -9.98 -29.69 -0.85
N ALA A 24 -9.84 -31.00 -0.68
CA ALA A 24 -10.03 -31.98 -1.75
C ALA A 24 -11.47 -32.51 -1.87
N GLU A 25 -12.27 -32.37 -0.80
CA GLU A 25 -13.66 -32.79 -0.76
C GLU A 25 -14.54 -31.86 -1.60
N GLY A 26 -15.41 -32.43 -2.44
CA GLY A 26 -16.30 -31.66 -3.30
C GLY A 26 -15.64 -30.95 -4.49
N LEU A 27 -14.31 -31.07 -4.65
CA LEU A 27 -13.55 -30.47 -5.74
C LEU A 27 -13.95 -31.10 -7.09
N ARG A 28 -14.35 -30.26 -8.06
CA ARG A 28 -14.75 -30.69 -9.42
C ARG A 28 -13.68 -30.43 -10.50
N GLY A 29 -12.59 -29.76 -10.14
CA GLY A 29 -11.55 -29.27 -11.02
C GLY A 29 -11.14 -27.85 -10.63
N GLY A 30 -10.37 -27.19 -11.49
CA GLY A 30 -9.94 -25.81 -11.29
C GLY A 30 -9.68 -25.09 -12.61
N ALA A 31 -9.34 -23.81 -12.52
CA ALA A 31 -8.87 -23.02 -13.64
C ALA A 31 -7.60 -22.28 -13.23
N LEU A 32 -6.53 -22.40 -14.01
CA LEU A 32 -5.35 -21.56 -13.86
C LEU A 32 -5.45 -20.41 -14.86
N TYR A 33 -5.27 -19.20 -14.37
CA TYR A 33 -5.10 -18.00 -15.17
C TYR A 33 -3.90 -17.20 -14.64
N TYR A 34 -3.54 -16.13 -15.34
CA TYR A 34 -2.37 -15.32 -15.01
C TYR A 34 -2.83 -13.92 -14.62
N ASP A 35 -2.26 -13.43 -13.53
CA ASP A 35 -2.46 -12.08 -13.01
C ASP A 35 -1.10 -11.53 -12.56
N CYS A 36 -1.06 -10.26 -12.16
CA CYS A 36 0.14 -9.60 -11.69
C CYS A 36 0.10 -9.39 -10.18
N TRP A 37 1.23 -9.67 -9.53
CA TRP A 37 1.50 -9.19 -8.18
C TRP A 37 2.37 -7.93 -8.24
N THR A 38 2.18 -7.02 -7.29
CA THR A 38 2.99 -5.81 -7.16
C THR A 38 3.19 -5.45 -5.69
N ASP A 39 4.27 -4.74 -5.41
CA ASP A 39 4.49 -4.04 -4.14
C ASP A 39 3.94 -2.61 -4.32
N ASP A 40 2.81 -2.33 -3.66
CA ASP A 40 2.05 -1.09 -3.83
C ASP A 40 2.80 0.14 -3.29
N ALA A 41 3.46 0.01 -2.15
CA ALA A 41 4.32 1.04 -1.56
C ALA A 41 5.51 1.33 -2.47
N ARG A 42 6.17 0.30 -3.01
CA ARG A 42 7.29 0.42 -3.95
C ARG A 42 6.84 1.08 -5.26
N LEU A 43 5.73 0.67 -5.84
CA LEU A 43 5.16 1.31 -7.05
C LEU A 43 4.87 2.79 -6.81
N THR A 44 4.36 3.13 -5.62
CA THR A 44 4.03 4.51 -5.24
C THR A 44 5.29 5.37 -5.12
N ILE A 45 6.32 4.92 -4.40
CA ILE A 45 7.56 5.69 -4.25
C ILE A 45 8.31 5.80 -5.58
N GLU A 46 8.36 4.74 -6.39
CA GLU A 46 8.96 4.78 -7.73
C GLU A 46 8.28 5.83 -8.63
N THR A 47 6.96 5.98 -8.52
CA THR A 47 6.21 7.02 -9.23
C THR A 47 6.57 8.43 -8.74
N ALA A 48 6.73 8.63 -7.43
CA ALA A 48 7.16 9.90 -6.86
C ALA A 48 8.61 10.24 -7.25
N LEU A 49 9.51 9.26 -7.26
CA LEU A 49 10.89 9.41 -7.73
C LEU A 49 10.95 9.74 -9.22
N ALA A 50 10.08 9.13 -10.04
CA ALA A 50 9.94 9.48 -11.45
C ALA A 50 9.53 10.96 -11.62
N ALA A 51 8.58 11.44 -10.82
CA ALA A 51 8.17 12.83 -10.83
C ALA A 51 9.32 13.78 -10.43
N ARG A 52 10.07 13.43 -9.37
CA ARG A 52 11.26 14.19 -8.93
C ARG A 52 12.35 14.23 -10.01
N ARG A 53 12.64 13.10 -10.68
CA ARG A 53 13.55 13.05 -11.84
C ARG A 53 13.04 13.89 -13.02
N GLY A 54 11.73 14.03 -13.15
CA GLY A 54 11.07 14.94 -14.10
C GLY A 54 11.09 16.42 -13.70
N GLY A 55 11.69 16.77 -12.55
CA GLY A 55 11.80 18.15 -12.04
C GLY A 55 10.65 18.58 -11.13
N ALA A 56 9.78 17.68 -10.68
CA ALA A 56 8.75 18.00 -9.69
C ALA A 56 9.37 18.15 -8.29
N ALA A 57 8.84 19.11 -7.52
CA ALA A 57 9.05 19.13 -6.08
C ALA A 57 8.08 18.14 -5.42
N THR A 58 8.62 17.18 -4.68
CA THR A 58 7.85 16.18 -3.94
C THR A 58 8.15 16.33 -2.45
N LEU A 59 7.10 16.41 -1.62
CA LEU A 59 7.20 16.60 -0.18
C LEU A 59 6.27 15.58 0.50
N ASN A 60 6.81 14.79 1.44
CA ASN A 60 6.03 13.98 2.37
C ASN A 60 6.00 14.66 3.75
N HIS A 61 5.11 14.20 4.64
CA HIS A 61 4.90 14.81 5.96
C HIS A 61 4.50 16.30 5.91
N VAL A 62 3.91 16.73 4.79
CA VAL A 62 3.37 18.08 4.58
C VAL A 62 1.86 17.99 4.36
N GLU A 63 1.09 18.58 5.26
CA GLU A 63 -0.38 18.53 5.27
C GLU A 63 -0.98 19.79 4.64
N VAL A 64 -1.96 19.65 3.74
CA VAL A 64 -2.79 20.79 3.33
C VAL A 64 -3.80 21.11 4.42
N VAL A 65 -3.73 22.32 4.98
CA VAL A 65 -4.58 22.74 6.11
C VAL A 65 -5.59 23.83 5.73
N ALA A 66 -5.40 24.49 4.59
CA ALA A 66 -6.38 25.44 4.04
C ALA A 66 -6.22 25.61 2.52
N LEU A 67 -7.34 25.90 1.85
CA LEU A 67 -7.38 26.34 0.46
C LEU A 67 -7.87 27.79 0.40
N GLU A 68 -7.19 28.62 -0.38
CA GLU A 68 -7.46 30.06 -0.47
C GLU A 68 -7.97 30.42 -1.87
N LYS A 69 -9.06 31.20 -1.89
CA LYS A 69 -9.66 31.73 -3.12
C LYS A 69 -9.24 33.19 -3.34
N ASP A 70 -9.16 33.58 -4.61
CA ASP A 70 -9.03 34.99 -5.00
C ASP A 70 -10.37 35.74 -4.90
N SER A 71 -10.38 37.02 -5.25
CA SER A 71 -11.59 37.85 -5.26
C SER A 71 -12.66 37.39 -6.26
N GLY A 72 -12.29 36.57 -7.24
CA GLY A 72 -13.22 35.95 -8.19
C GLY A 72 -13.75 34.60 -7.73
N GLY A 73 -13.42 34.16 -6.51
CA GLY A 73 -13.84 32.87 -5.96
C GLY A 73 -13.08 31.66 -6.52
N ARG A 74 -11.98 31.86 -7.27
CA ARG A 74 -11.15 30.78 -7.81
C ARG A 74 -10.01 30.45 -6.86
N LEU A 75 -9.63 29.17 -6.78
CA LEU A 75 -8.47 28.76 -5.97
C LEU A 75 -7.17 29.39 -6.50
N ALA A 76 -6.40 29.98 -5.60
CA ALA A 76 -5.17 30.71 -5.91
C ALA A 76 -3.98 30.28 -5.05
N ALA A 77 -4.22 29.80 -3.83
CA ALA A 77 -3.17 29.30 -2.93
C ALA A 77 -3.67 28.18 -2.02
N ALA A 78 -2.74 27.44 -1.45
CA ALA A 78 -2.97 26.53 -0.33
C ALA A 78 -2.05 26.92 0.83
N ARG A 79 -2.51 26.72 2.06
CA ARG A 79 -1.62 26.67 3.23
C ARG A 79 -1.27 25.21 3.50
N VAL A 80 0.02 24.94 3.59
CA VAL A 80 0.55 23.63 3.91
C VAL A 80 1.34 23.69 5.21
N ARG A 81 1.25 22.65 6.03
CA ARG A 81 1.91 22.53 7.32
C ARG A 81 2.93 21.41 7.29
N ASP A 82 4.16 21.72 7.66
CA ASP A 82 5.17 20.71 7.96
C ASP A 82 4.80 20.03 9.29
N ARG A 83 4.62 18.70 9.26
CA ARG A 83 4.21 17.93 10.43
C ARG A 83 5.32 17.73 11.45
N PHE A 84 6.58 17.94 11.09
CA PHE A 84 7.70 17.84 12.02
C PHE A 84 7.90 19.13 12.79
N THR A 85 7.84 20.28 12.12
CA THR A 85 8.09 21.59 12.73
C THR A 85 6.82 22.30 13.20
N GLY A 86 5.66 21.92 12.65
CA GLY A 86 4.38 22.60 12.86
C GLY A 86 4.25 23.91 12.06
N GLU A 87 5.32 24.35 11.37
CA GLU A 87 5.32 25.57 10.59
C GLU A 87 4.39 25.46 9.38
N SER A 88 3.75 26.58 9.02
CA SER A 88 2.84 26.63 7.87
C SER A 88 3.35 27.59 6.80
N GLN A 89 3.31 27.16 5.55
CA GLN A 89 3.74 27.93 4.39
C GLN A 89 2.61 28.09 3.39
N ARG A 90 2.66 29.19 2.63
CA ARG A 90 1.67 29.50 1.59
C ARG A 90 2.22 29.15 0.21
N VAL A 91 1.56 28.21 -0.48
CA VAL A 91 1.93 27.76 -1.82
C VAL A 91 0.92 28.30 -2.84
N ARG A 92 1.41 29.01 -3.84
CA ARG A 92 0.59 29.51 -4.96
C ARG A 92 0.66 28.54 -6.13
N ALA A 93 -0.48 28.25 -6.74
CA ALA A 93 -0.56 27.40 -7.93
C ALA A 93 -1.66 27.90 -8.88
N ARG A 94 -1.55 27.52 -10.16
CA ARG A 94 -2.57 27.83 -11.18
C ARG A 94 -3.71 26.80 -11.23
N CYS A 95 -3.51 25.64 -10.63
CA CYS A 95 -4.44 24.53 -10.62
C CYS A 95 -4.16 23.66 -9.39
N PHE A 96 -5.22 23.16 -8.76
CA PHE A 96 -5.17 22.31 -7.57
C PHE A 96 -5.86 20.99 -7.88
N VAL A 97 -5.23 19.90 -7.50
CA VAL A 97 -5.74 18.54 -7.71
C VAL A 97 -5.80 17.83 -6.36
N ASN A 98 -6.99 17.34 -6.00
CA ASN A 98 -7.25 16.54 -4.81
C ASN A 98 -7.32 15.06 -5.18
N VAL A 99 -6.27 14.32 -4.84
CA VAL A 99 -6.13 12.86 -4.99
C VAL A 99 -5.91 12.21 -3.62
N ALA A 100 -6.59 12.72 -2.59
CA ALA A 100 -6.37 12.32 -1.19
C ALA A 100 -7.02 10.99 -0.79
N GLY A 101 -7.46 10.15 -1.75
CA GLY A 101 -8.03 8.83 -1.49
C GLY A 101 -9.19 8.89 -0.48
N PRO A 102 -9.17 8.08 0.60
CA PRO A 102 -10.19 8.13 1.65
C PRO A 102 -10.39 9.51 2.33
N TRP A 103 -9.43 10.42 2.22
CA TRP A 103 -9.53 11.79 2.75
C TRP A 103 -10.12 12.80 1.75
N LEU A 104 -10.64 12.35 0.60
CA LEU A 104 -11.19 13.23 -0.46
C LEU A 104 -12.13 14.30 0.09
N ASP A 105 -13.13 13.90 0.88
CA ASP A 105 -14.13 14.82 1.41
C ASP A 105 -13.58 15.78 2.46
N ARG A 106 -12.55 15.36 3.21
CA ARG A 106 -11.84 16.25 4.15
C ARG A 106 -11.20 17.41 3.39
N VAL A 107 -10.53 17.12 2.27
CA VAL A 107 -9.90 18.14 1.42
C VAL A 107 -10.93 18.96 0.66
N ARG A 108 -12.03 18.36 0.16
CA ARG A 108 -13.12 19.11 -0.48
C ARG A 108 -13.75 20.13 0.47
N ARG A 109 -13.87 19.80 1.76
CA ARG A 109 -14.38 20.73 2.78
C ARG A 109 -13.43 21.89 3.10
N LEU A 110 -12.14 21.79 2.76
CA LEU A 110 -11.22 22.93 2.79
C LEU A 110 -11.52 23.94 1.68
N ASP A 111 -12.09 23.49 0.55
CA ASP A 111 -12.53 24.34 -0.55
C ASP A 111 -13.96 24.88 -0.31
N ASP A 112 -14.88 24.03 0.12
CA ASP A 112 -16.26 24.38 0.43
C ASP A 112 -16.74 23.62 1.66
N ALA A 113 -16.89 24.31 2.78
CA ALA A 113 -17.33 23.72 4.05
C ALA A 113 -18.71 23.05 3.95
N GLY A 114 -19.55 23.46 3.00
CA GLY A 114 -20.87 22.88 2.75
C GLY A 114 -20.88 21.70 1.77
N ALA A 115 -19.72 21.27 1.27
CA ALA A 115 -19.64 20.19 0.28
C ALA A 115 -20.25 18.88 0.83
N PRO A 116 -21.25 18.29 0.14
CA PRO A 116 -21.84 17.03 0.56
C PRO A 116 -20.81 15.90 0.45
N PRO A 117 -20.90 14.84 1.29
CA PRO A 117 -20.01 13.69 1.19
C PRO A 117 -20.15 13.03 -0.19
N ARG A 118 -19.02 12.60 -0.75
CA ARG A 118 -18.97 11.86 -2.02
C ARG A 118 -18.43 10.45 -1.84
N LEU A 119 -17.74 10.18 -0.72
CA LEU A 119 -17.19 8.86 -0.46
C LEU A 119 -18.04 8.07 0.52
N ARG A 120 -18.23 6.80 0.18
CA ARG A 120 -18.64 5.76 1.12
C ARG A 120 -17.48 4.76 1.24
N ALA A 121 -16.78 4.81 2.37
CA ALA A 121 -15.61 3.97 2.57
C ALA A 121 -16.02 2.55 3.01
N THR A 122 -15.37 1.54 2.43
CA THR A 122 -15.40 0.18 2.98
C THR A 122 -14.01 -0.25 3.43
N LYS A 123 -13.94 -0.85 4.61
CA LYS A 123 -12.74 -1.46 5.17
C LYS A 123 -12.51 -2.82 4.53
N GLY A 124 -11.25 -3.07 4.17
CA GLY A 124 -10.76 -4.39 3.81
C GLY A 124 -9.52 -4.74 4.61
N VAL A 125 -9.54 -5.93 5.19
CA VAL A 125 -8.46 -6.46 6.03
C VAL A 125 -7.80 -7.66 5.37
N HIS A 126 -6.49 -7.74 5.52
CA HIS A 126 -5.73 -8.96 5.27
C HIS A 126 -4.96 -9.38 6.53
N ALA A 127 -4.74 -10.69 6.66
CA ALA A 127 -3.86 -11.28 7.66
C ALA A 127 -2.69 -11.98 6.98
N VAL A 128 -1.53 -11.94 7.62
CA VAL A 128 -0.29 -12.57 7.15
C VAL A 128 0.03 -13.77 8.03
N PHE A 129 0.37 -14.88 7.39
CA PHE A 129 0.72 -16.14 8.02
C PHE A 129 2.08 -16.64 7.53
N ASP A 130 2.71 -17.50 8.32
CA ASP A 130 3.81 -18.33 7.82
C ASP A 130 3.27 -19.24 6.72
N ARG A 131 3.85 -19.15 5.53
CA ARG A 131 3.40 -19.91 4.35
C ARG A 131 3.48 -21.42 4.57
N ARG A 132 4.43 -21.91 5.37
CA ARG A 132 4.58 -23.34 5.69
C ARG A 132 3.40 -23.87 6.50
N ARG A 133 2.70 -23.00 7.24
CA ARG A 133 1.47 -23.35 7.97
C ARG A 133 0.27 -23.48 7.04
N ILE A 134 0.20 -22.66 5.98
CA ILE A 134 -0.90 -22.69 5.00
C ILE A 134 -0.69 -23.74 3.91
N GLY A 135 0.52 -23.77 3.32
CA GLY A 135 0.93 -24.74 2.32
C GLY A 135 0.57 -24.42 0.87
N ASN A 136 0.05 -23.22 0.56
CA ASN A 136 -0.28 -22.84 -0.82
C ASN A 136 0.98 -22.57 -1.67
N ARG A 137 0.98 -23.06 -2.90
CA ARG A 137 2.12 -22.91 -3.84
C ARG A 137 1.94 -21.70 -4.79
N ASP A 138 0.74 -21.51 -5.27
CA ASP A 138 0.30 -20.42 -6.12
C ASP A 138 -0.63 -19.47 -5.36
N ALA A 139 -1.00 -18.37 -6.01
CA ALA A 139 -2.10 -17.53 -5.57
C ALA A 139 -3.43 -18.28 -5.82
N ILE A 140 -4.23 -18.46 -4.77
CA ILE A 140 -5.49 -19.21 -4.85
C ILE A 140 -6.65 -18.29 -4.52
N VAL A 141 -7.68 -18.32 -5.36
CA VAL A 141 -8.99 -17.73 -5.04
C VAL A 141 -9.76 -18.70 -4.14
N ILE A 142 -10.04 -18.28 -2.91
CA ILE A 142 -10.83 -19.02 -1.93
C ILE A 142 -12.18 -18.32 -1.71
N ARG A 143 -13.15 -19.04 -1.14
CA ARG A 143 -14.47 -18.47 -0.82
C ARG A 143 -14.56 -18.07 0.66
N GLY A 144 -15.20 -16.93 0.90
CA GLY A 144 -15.66 -16.51 2.22
C GLY A 144 -16.54 -17.57 2.88
N VAL A 145 -16.44 -17.69 4.21
CA VAL A 145 -17.37 -18.50 4.99
C VAL A 145 -18.63 -17.66 5.24
N GLY A 146 -19.80 -18.24 4.97
CA GLY A 146 -21.08 -17.58 5.23
C GLY A 146 -21.55 -16.62 4.15
N ASP A 147 -20.76 -16.39 3.08
CA ASP A 147 -21.14 -15.53 1.96
C ASP A 147 -20.59 -16.04 0.61
N SER A 148 -20.88 -15.31 -0.46
CA SER A 148 -20.42 -15.61 -1.83
C SER A 148 -19.13 -14.87 -2.22
N ARG A 149 -18.52 -14.11 -1.29
CA ARG A 149 -17.34 -13.28 -1.59
C ARG A 149 -16.12 -14.16 -1.81
N VAL A 150 -15.19 -13.59 -2.57
CA VAL A 150 -13.89 -14.20 -2.83
C VAL A 150 -12.83 -13.56 -1.95
N MET A 151 -11.91 -14.41 -1.50
CA MET A 151 -10.64 -14.02 -0.91
C MET A 151 -9.51 -14.64 -1.72
N PHE A 152 -8.30 -14.17 -1.48
CA PHE A 152 -7.08 -14.65 -2.09
C PHE A 152 -6.16 -15.12 -0.98
N ALA A 153 -5.56 -16.30 -1.17
CA ALA A 153 -4.36 -16.72 -0.46
C ALA A 153 -3.18 -16.51 -1.40
N ILE A 154 -2.38 -15.46 -1.16
CA ILE A 154 -1.32 -15.00 -2.05
C ILE A 154 0.03 -15.32 -1.42
N PRO A 155 0.89 -16.11 -2.08
CA PRO A 155 2.25 -16.35 -1.60
C PRO A 155 3.06 -15.05 -1.70
N TRP A 156 3.74 -14.69 -0.62
CA TRP A 156 4.63 -13.53 -0.55
C TRP A 156 5.91 -13.92 0.17
N GLN A 157 6.94 -14.31 -0.61
CA GLN A 157 8.15 -14.93 -0.09
C GLN A 157 7.82 -16.15 0.81
N GLU A 158 8.29 -16.15 2.06
CA GLU A 158 8.03 -17.18 3.07
C GLU A 158 6.69 -16.97 3.81
N GLN A 159 5.95 -15.91 3.49
CA GLN A 159 4.64 -15.61 4.05
C GLN A 159 3.52 -15.92 3.05
N THR A 160 2.30 -16.04 3.57
CA THR A 160 1.07 -16.02 2.78
C THR A 160 0.15 -14.94 3.31
N LEU A 161 -0.30 -14.08 2.39
CA LEU A 161 -1.27 -13.03 2.64
C LEU A 161 -2.67 -13.58 2.34
N ILE A 162 -3.60 -13.51 3.30
CA ILE A 162 -4.98 -13.96 3.13
C ILE A 162 -5.96 -12.82 3.41
N GLY A 163 -6.84 -12.56 2.45
CA GLY A 163 -7.88 -11.53 2.54
C GLY A 163 -8.65 -11.41 1.24
N THR A 164 -9.64 -10.54 1.11
CA THR A 164 -9.97 -9.43 2.00
C THR A 164 -11.36 -9.55 2.60
N THR A 165 -11.57 -8.85 3.71
CA THR A 165 -12.91 -8.49 4.19
C THR A 165 -13.50 -7.30 3.39
N ASP A 166 -14.79 -7.05 3.54
CA ASP A 166 -15.50 -5.88 2.99
C ASP A 166 -16.58 -5.47 3.99
N THR A 167 -16.30 -4.48 4.84
CA THR A 167 -17.25 -3.96 5.84
C THR A 167 -17.38 -2.46 5.70
N TYR A 168 -18.55 -1.90 6.00
CA TYR A 168 -18.71 -0.45 6.06
C TYR A 168 -17.77 0.13 7.13
N PHE A 169 -17.23 1.32 6.87
CA PHE A 169 -16.39 2.03 7.82
C PHE A 169 -16.87 3.48 7.97
N ASP A 170 -17.11 3.88 9.20
CA ASP A 170 -17.40 5.25 9.61
C ASP A 170 -16.42 5.64 10.72
N GLY A 171 -15.67 6.71 10.52
CA GLY A 171 -14.58 7.11 11.39
C GLY A 171 -13.46 7.86 10.66
N ASP A 172 -12.38 8.18 11.37
CA ASP A 172 -11.20 8.75 10.75
C ASP A 172 -10.48 7.68 9.91
N PRO A 173 -10.23 7.92 8.61
CA PRO A 173 -9.43 7.00 7.80
C PRO A 173 -8.04 6.67 8.35
N ALA A 174 -7.46 7.54 9.20
CA ALA A 174 -6.18 7.31 9.84
C ALA A 174 -6.23 6.22 10.93
N ASP A 175 -7.41 5.91 11.44
CA ASP A 175 -7.62 4.95 12.54
C ASP A 175 -8.10 3.58 12.06
N VAL A 176 -8.12 3.33 10.74
CA VAL A 176 -8.58 2.05 10.20
C VAL A 176 -7.67 0.91 10.66
N ALA A 177 -8.28 -0.10 11.27
CA ALA A 177 -7.59 -1.29 11.77
C ALA A 177 -8.46 -2.53 11.62
N ALA A 178 -7.80 -3.70 11.67
CA ALA A 178 -8.48 -4.98 11.76
C ALA A 178 -9.17 -5.13 13.12
N ASP A 179 -10.38 -5.69 13.14
CA ASP A 179 -11.06 -6.08 14.36
C ASP A 179 -11.13 -7.61 14.51
N ALA A 180 -11.71 -8.08 15.62
CA ALA A 180 -11.82 -9.50 15.92
C ALA A 180 -12.71 -10.24 14.90
N ASP A 181 -13.75 -9.58 14.37
CA ASP A 181 -14.68 -10.21 13.42
C ASP A 181 -14.00 -10.39 12.06
N ASP A 182 -13.16 -9.43 11.65
CA ASP A 182 -12.30 -9.59 10.46
C ASP A 182 -11.38 -10.80 10.59
N ILE A 183 -10.70 -10.93 11.74
CA ILE A 183 -9.73 -12.01 11.98
C ILE A 183 -10.44 -13.36 12.03
N ASP A 184 -11.56 -13.46 12.75
CA ASP A 184 -12.34 -14.69 12.88
C ASP A 184 -12.88 -15.14 11.50
N TYR A 185 -13.34 -14.20 10.66
CA TYR A 185 -13.76 -14.48 9.28
C TYR A 185 -12.61 -15.02 8.42
N ILE A 186 -11.44 -14.38 8.45
CA ILE A 186 -10.26 -14.81 7.68
C ILE A 186 -9.80 -16.19 8.15
N LEU A 187 -9.73 -16.43 9.46
CA LEU A 187 -9.33 -17.73 10.03
C LEU A 187 -10.30 -18.84 9.64
N ALA A 188 -11.61 -18.60 9.75
CA ALA A 188 -12.63 -19.58 9.40
C ALA A 188 -12.56 -19.97 7.92
N SER A 189 -12.41 -18.99 7.02
CA SER A 189 -12.24 -19.24 5.59
C SER A 189 -10.93 -19.90 5.23
N THR A 190 -9.85 -19.53 5.91
CA THR A 190 -8.53 -20.15 5.73
C THR A 190 -8.60 -21.62 6.10
N ASN A 191 -9.12 -21.95 7.27
CA ASN A 191 -9.25 -23.34 7.72
C ASN A 191 -10.25 -24.15 6.88
N ARG A 192 -11.27 -23.51 6.29
CA ARG A 192 -12.15 -24.17 5.32
C ARG A 192 -11.41 -24.50 4.02
N ALA A 193 -10.61 -23.58 3.51
CA ALA A 193 -9.87 -23.77 2.26
C ALA A 193 -8.68 -24.72 2.42
N PHE A 194 -8.00 -24.68 3.57
CA PHE A 194 -6.81 -25.45 3.92
C PHE A 194 -7.04 -26.20 5.23
N PRO A 195 -7.77 -27.33 5.22
CA PRO A 195 -8.23 -28.01 6.45
C PRO A 195 -7.09 -28.53 7.34
N ASN A 196 -5.91 -28.76 6.78
CA ASN A 196 -4.74 -29.22 7.55
C ASN A 196 -3.97 -28.06 8.20
N ALA A 197 -4.23 -26.80 7.81
CA ALA A 197 -3.51 -25.64 8.34
C ALA A 197 -3.80 -25.42 9.83
N ASN A 198 -5.06 -25.62 10.24
CA ASN A 198 -5.53 -25.50 11.63
C ASN A 198 -5.02 -24.22 12.31
N VAL A 199 -5.05 -23.10 11.58
CA VAL A 199 -4.53 -21.81 12.05
C VAL A 199 -5.49 -21.17 13.04
N THR A 200 -4.90 -20.46 14.00
CA THR A 200 -5.58 -19.72 15.06
C THR A 200 -5.09 -18.26 15.06
N ALA A 201 -5.69 -17.41 15.90
CA ALA A 201 -5.23 -16.04 16.09
C ALA A 201 -3.73 -15.93 16.46
N ARG A 202 -3.15 -16.96 17.10
CA ARG A 202 -1.72 -17.01 17.45
C ARG A 202 -0.79 -17.24 16.26
N ASP A 203 -1.33 -17.74 15.15
CA ASP A 203 -0.60 -17.99 13.91
C ASP A 203 -0.54 -16.75 13.00
N VAL A 204 -1.34 -15.72 13.29
CA VAL A 204 -1.29 -14.43 12.59
C VAL A 204 0.00 -13.71 12.95
N ILE A 205 0.84 -13.45 11.94
CA ILE A 205 2.08 -12.67 12.06
C ILE A 205 1.74 -11.19 12.18
N ALA A 206 0.87 -10.71 11.29
CA ALA A 206 0.45 -9.32 11.23
C ALA A 206 -0.89 -9.21 10.50
N THR A 207 -1.55 -8.06 10.70
CA THR A 207 -2.72 -7.64 9.92
C THR A 207 -2.46 -6.27 9.33
N TYR A 208 -3.11 -5.98 8.21
CA TYR A 208 -3.29 -4.60 7.78
C TYR A 208 -4.71 -4.38 7.28
N ALA A 209 -5.17 -3.14 7.44
CA ALA A 209 -6.46 -2.68 6.98
C ALA A 209 -6.28 -1.50 6.03
N GLY A 210 -7.19 -1.39 5.06
CA GLY A 210 -7.25 -0.25 4.15
C GLY A 210 -8.69 0.11 3.84
N LEU A 211 -8.90 1.36 3.43
CA LEU A 211 -10.19 1.87 3.00
C LEU A 211 -10.28 1.96 1.49
N ARG A 212 -11.39 1.48 0.94
CA ARG A 212 -11.76 1.66 -0.46
C ARG A 212 -12.60 2.92 -0.58
N PRO A 213 -12.11 3.98 -1.25
CA PRO A 213 -12.85 5.23 -1.38
C PRO A 213 -13.91 5.11 -2.48
N LEU A 214 -15.01 4.40 -2.23
CA LEU A 214 -16.06 4.20 -3.23
C LEU A 214 -16.87 5.48 -3.41
N VAL A 215 -17.20 5.81 -4.66
CA VAL A 215 -17.97 7.01 -4.96
C VAL A 215 -19.44 6.72 -4.78
N ALA A 216 -20.08 7.40 -3.83
CA ALA A 216 -21.52 7.34 -3.64
C ALA A 216 -22.22 8.04 -4.83
N PRO A 217 -23.27 7.44 -5.42
CA PRO A 217 -24.12 8.15 -6.37
C PRO A 217 -24.76 9.39 -5.71
N GLU A 218 -25.11 10.40 -6.52
CA GLU A 218 -25.75 11.63 -6.03
C GLU A 218 -27.19 11.42 -5.51
N ASP A 219 -27.82 10.29 -5.90
CA ASP A 219 -29.18 9.89 -5.50
C ASP A 219 -29.19 8.69 -4.53
N GLU A 220 -30.20 8.60 -3.66
CA GLU A 220 -30.42 7.48 -2.74
C GLU A 220 -30.71 6.18 -3.52
N MET A 221 -29.69 5.37 -3.77
CA MET A 221 -29.80 4.01 -4.31
C MET A 221 -29.17 2.98 -3.37
N ASP A 222 -29.58 1.72 -3.54
CA ASP A 222 -29.25 0.58 -2.68
C ASP A 222 -27.74 0.39 -2.47
N GLU A 223 -27.35 -0.01 -1.26
CA GLU A 223 -25.94 -0.06 -0.80
C GLU A 223 -25.03 -0.97 -1.65
N SER A 224 -25.63 -1.92 -2.38
CA SER A 224 -24.94 -2.85 -3.27
C SER A 224 -24.56 -2.27 -4.64
N GLU A 225 -25.02 -1.06 -4.98
CA GLU A 225 -24.84 -0.45 -6.32
C GLU A 225 -23.81 0.69 -6.36
N VAL A 226 -23.05 0.92 -5.28
CA VAL A 226 -22.00 1.94 -5.23
C VAL A 226 -20.92 1.63 -6.29
N SER A 227 -20.73 2.57 -7.23
CA SER A 227 -19.80 2.39 -8.35
C SER A 227 -18.36 2.23 -7.87
N ARG A 228 -17.68 1.21 -8.40
CA ARG A 228 -16.25 0.95 -8.18
C ARG A 228 -15.37 1.60 -9.27
N GLU A 229 -15.94 2.50 -10.07
CA GLU A 229 -15.24 3.24 -11.12
C GLU A 229 -14.61 4.52 -10.57
N ASP A 230 -13.62 5.05 -11.30
CA ASP A 230 -13.03 6.35 -10.98
C ASP A 230 -13.86 7.50 -11.56
N GLU A 231 -14.02 8.55 -10.77
CA GLU A 231 -14.71 9.77 -11.19
C GLU A 231 -13.81 10.99 -10.99
N ILE A 232 -13.66 11.79 -12.05
CA ILE A 232 -12.95 13.08 -12.01
C ILE A 232 -13.99 14.18 -12.09
N PHE A 233 -14.03 15.05 -11.09
CA PHE A 233 -14.97 16.17 -11.03
C PHE A 233 -14.26 17.46 -10.59
N GLU A 234 -14.83 18.62 -10.94
CA GLU A 234 -14.26 19.93 -10.65
C GLU A 234 -15.24 20.79 -9.85
N SER A 235 -14.78 21.41 -8.76
CA SER A 235 -15.60 22.34 -7.98
C SER A 235 -15.73 23.71 -8.69
N PRO A 236 -16.71 24.55 -8.34
CA PRO A 236 -16.85 25.90 -8.90
C PRO A 236 -15.59 26.78 -8.76
N SER A 237 -14.81 26.59 -7.69
CA SER A 237 -13.55 27.32 -7.45
C SER A 237 -12.38 26.77 -8.29
N GLY A 238 -12.51 25.57 -8.86
CA GLY A 238 -11.51 24.92 -9.71
C GLY A 238 -10.70 23.81 -9.06
N LEU A 239 -11.16 23.23 -7.95
CA LEU A 239 -10.52 22.05 -7.38
C LEU A 239 -10.88 20.83 -8.22
N ILE A 240 -9.90 20.27 -8.94
CA ILE A 240 -10.08 18.98 -9.62
C ILE A 240 -9.94 17.88 -8.57
N SER A 241 -10.91 17.00 -8.45
CA SER A 241 -10.93 15.92 -7.45
C SER A 241 -11.08 14.57 -8.12
N LEU A 242 -10.44 13.54 -7.55
CA LEU A 242 -10.59 12.15 -7.94
C LEU A 242 -11.31 11.36 -6.84
N GLY A 243 -12.50 10.87 -7.14
CA GLY A 243 -13.19 9.84 -6.35
C GLY A 243 -12.91 8.44 -6.90
N GLY A 244 -12.86 7.43 -6.04
CA GLY A 244 -12.59 6.06 -6.49
C GLY A 244 -11.14 5.85 -6.92
N GLY A 245 -10.99 5.05 -7.97
CA GLY A 245 -9.69 4.65 -8.50
C GLY A 245 -9.23 3.28 -8.01
N LYS A 246 -8.35 2.68 -8.82
CA LYS A 246 -7.69 1.40 -8.53
C LYS A 246 -6.20 1.54 -8.80
N LEU A 247 -5.37 0.83 -8.04
CA LEU A 247 -3.94 0.79 -8.28
C LEU A 247 -3.62 0.38 -9.73
N THR A 248 -4.36 -0.60 -10.27
CA THR A 248 -4.18 -1.10 -11.65
C THR A 248 -4.42 -0.02 -12.72
N THR A 249 -5.30 0.97 -12.47
CA THR A 249 -5.66 2.00 -13.45
C THR A 249 -4.98 3.35 -13.19
N HIS A 250 -4.15 3.47 -12.14
CA HIS A 250 -3.59 4.75 -11.67
C HIS A 250 -2.94 5.58 -12.78
N ARG A 251 -2.15 4.96 -13.67
CA ARG A 251 -1.46 5.64 -14.77
C ARG A 251 -2.42 6.26 -15.78
N HIS A 252 -3.50 5.55 -16.13
CA HIS A 252 -4.49 6.02 -17.09
C HIS A 252 -5.35 7.14 -16.48
N VAL A 253 -5.70 7.03 -15.20
CA VAL A 253 -6.40 8.11 -14.48
C VAL A 253 -5.51 9.35 -14.37
N ALA A 254 -4.22 9.19 -14.04
CA ALA A 254 -3.28 10.29 -13.99
C ALA A 254 -3.12 11.01 -15.34
N GLU A 255 -3.09 10.27 -16.45
CA GLU A 255 -3.07 10.84 -17.81
C GLU A 255 -4.28 11.75 -18.06
N ARG A 256 -5.50 11.29 -17.73
CA ARG A 256 -6.73 12.09 -17.87
C ARG A 256 -6.72 13.35 -17.02
N ILE A 257 -6.25 13.25 -15.77
CA ILE A 257 -6.12 14.40 -14.86
C ILE A 257 -5.12 15.41 -15.43
N VAL A 258 -3.93 14.96 -15.86
CA VAL A 258 -2.90 15.84 -16.41
C VAL A 258 -3.38 16.53 -17.68
N ASP A 259 -4.13 15.84 -18.54
CA ASP A 259 -4.75 16.45 -19.73
C ASP A 259 -5.74 17.56 -19.36
N GLN A 260 -6.56 17.36 -18.32
CA GLN A 260 -7.45 18.40 -17.81
C GLN A 260 -6.67 19.58 -17.21
N VAL A 261 -5.63 19.31 -16.43
CA VAL A 261 -4.74 20.35 -15.88
C VAL A 261 -4.09 21.15 -16.99
N ALA A 262 -3.56 20.50 -18.03
CA ALA A 262 -2.90 21.15 -19.16
C ALA A 262 -3.84 22.12 -19.89
N ARG A 263 -5.08 21.68 -20.16
CA ARG A 263 -6.15 22.54 -20.70
C ARG A 263 -6.43 23.73 -19.76
N ARG A 264 -6.56 23.47 -18.46
CA ARG A 264 -6.88 24.50 -17.45
C ARG A 264 -5.83 25.60 -17.34
N VAL A 265 -4.55 25.23 -17.41
CA VAL A 265 -3.43 26.18 -17.34
C VAL A 265 -3.03 26.76 -18.70
N GLY A 266 -3.73 26.41 -19.77
CA GLY A 266 -3.45 26.89 -21.13
C GLY A 266 -2.09 26.42 -21.68
N ARG A 267 -1.56 25.29 -21.19
CA ARG A 267 -0.29 24.73 -21.69
C ARG A 267 -0.56 23.64 -22.71
N ARG A 268 0.06 23.76 -23.88
CA ARG A 268 0.14 22.65 -24.84
C ARG A 268 1.17 21.65 -24.35
N VAL A 269 0.73 20.43 -24.08
CA VAL A 269 1.58 19.28 -23.76
C VAL A 269 1.54 18.31 -24.95
N GLY A 270 2.65 17.59 -25.18
CA GLY A 270 2.67 16.51 -26.15
C GLY A 270 1.83 15.30 -25.68
N PRO A 271 1.66 14.27 -26.53
CA PRO A 271 0.97 13.05 -26.12
C PRO A 271 1.65 12.41 -24.91
N CYS A 272 0.85 11.80 -24.04
CA CYS A 272 1.36 11.13 -22.85
C CYS A 272 2.33 10.00 -23.22
N ARG A 273 3.48 9.95 -22.55
CA ARG A 273 4.54 8.97 -22.81
C ARG A 273 4.66 7.92 -21.71
N THR A 274 3.87 8.02 -20.63
CA THR A 274 4.02 7.18 -19.42
C THR A 274 3.78 5.69 -19.67
N MET A 275 3.08 5.32 -20.75
CA MET A 275 2.97 3.93 -21.19
C MET A 275 4.30 3.31 -21.64
N LYS A 276 5.27 4.12 -22.07
CA LYS A 276 6.53 3.66 -22.66
C LYS A 276 7.76 4.05 -21.83
N VAL A 277 7.59 4.94 -20.86
CA VAL A 277 8.67 5.39 -19.99
C VAL A 277 8.67 4.49 -18.76
N PRO A 278 9.72 3.67 -18.54
CA PRO A 278 9.81 2.86 -17.34
C PRO A 278 9.98 3.74 -16.10
N LEU A 279 9.49 3.24 -14.96
CA LEU A 279 9.80 3.82 -13.66
C LEU A 279 11.31 3.70 -13.36
N PRO A 280 11.86 4.55 -12.47
CA PRO A 280 13.28 4.61 -12.13
C PRO A 280 13.94 3.25 -11.90
N GLY A 281 13.36 2.41 -11.03
CA GLY A 281 13.85 1.08 -10.71
C GLY A 281 13.75 0.06 -11.84
N ALA A 282 13.06 0.37 -12.95
CA ALA A 282 12.95 -0.49 -14.13
C ALA A 282 13.75 0.05 -15.34
N ALA A 283 14.48 1.17 -15.18
CA ALA A 283 15.18 1.81 -16.29
C ALA A 283 16.29 0.89 -16.86
N GLY A 284 16.22 0.61 -18.17
CA GLY A 284 17.19 -0.25 -18.85
C GLY A 284 17.04 -1.75 -18.55
N MET A 285 16.05 -2.15 -17.74
CA MET A 285 15.77 -3.56 -17.49
C MET A 285 15.06 -4.21 -18.68
N VAL A 286 15.38 -5.48 -18.93
CA VAL A 286 14.68 -6.30 -19.93
C VAL A 286 13.44 -6.91 -19.28
N ALA A 287 12.27 -6.75 -19.91
CA ALA A 287 11.04 -7.39 -19.43
C ALA A 287 11.22 -8.92 -19.35
N GLY A 288 10.87 -9.51 -18.20
CA GLY A 288 11.07 -10.95 -17.95
C GLY A 288 12.44 -11.32 -17.37
N SER A 289 13.31 -10.35 -17.08
CA SER A 289 14.54 -10.58 -16.28
C SER A 289 14.29 -10.73 -14.76
N VAL A 290 13.01 -10.81 -14.36
CA VAL A 290 12.59 -10.97 -12.98
C VAL A 290 12.86 -12.41 -12.55
N MET A 291 13.37 -12.61 -11.33
CA MET A 291 13.67 -13.94 -10.81
C MET A 291 12.39 -14.78 -10.69
N ASP A 292 12.48 -16.05 -11.09
CA ASP A 292 11.48 -17.06 -10.80
C ASP A 292 11.67 -17.56 -9.37
N GLY A 293 10.82 -17.10 -8.44
CA GLY A 293 10.82 -17.54 -7.04
C GLY A 293 11.41 -16.54 -6.04
N PRO A 294 11.45 -16.88 -4.74
CA PRO A 294 11.95 -16.00 -3.69
C PRO A 294 13.47 -15.82 -3.80
N PRO A 295 14.01 -14.64 -3.43
CA PRO A 295 15.45 -14.41 -3.38
C PRO A 295 16.14 -15.32 -2.35
N ALA A 296 17.24 -15.97 -2.74
CA ALA A 296 18.05 -16.82 -1.87
C ALA A 296 19.19 -16.04 -1.16
N THR A 297 19.64 -14.94 -1.76
CA THR A 297 20.69 -14.07 -1.21
C THR A 297 20.20 -12.64 -0.99
N GLY A 298 20.92 -11.87 -0.16
CA GLY A 298 20.65 -10.44 0.01
C GLY A 298 20.83 -9.65 -1.29
N GLU A 299 21.80 -10.03 -2.13
CA GLU A 299 22.01 -9.40 -3.44
C GLU A 299 20.84 -9.66 -4.41
N GLU A 300 20.33 -10.89 -4.43
CA GLU A 300 19.15 -11.25 -5.20
C GLU A 300 17.91 -10.50 -4.70
N HIS A 301 17.77 -10.34 -3.39
CA HIS A 301 16.69 -9.57 -2.79
C HIS A 301 16.73 -8.10 -3.22
N VAL A 302 17.87 -7.45 -3.07
CA VAL A 302 18.07 -6.06 -3.49
C VAL A 302 17.81 -5.92 -4.99
N ARG A 303 18.27 -6.86 -5.82
CA ARG A 303 18.00 -6.85 -7.26
C ARG A 303 16.51 -6.99 -7.58
N ALA A 304 15.82 -7.90 -6.91
CA ALA A 304 14.39 -8.11 -7.09
C ALA A 304 13.56 -6.89 -6.67
N ARG A 305 13.99 -6.19 -5.62
CA ARG A 305 13.26 -5.05 -5.03
C ARG A 305 13.54 -3.72 -5.75
N TYR A 306 14.80 -3.43 -6.04
CA TYR A 306 15.23 -2.11 -6.55
C TYR A 306 15.57 -2.12 -8.04
N GLY A 307 15.65 -3.30 -8.67
CA GLY A 307 15.90 -3.43 -10.10
C GLY A 307 17.17 -2.71 -10.57
N ALA A 308 17.01 -1.72 -11.45
CA ALA A 308 18.08 -0.88 -11.98
C ALA A 308 18.86 -0.10 -10.89
N ALA A 309 18.23 0.18 -9.75
CA ALA A 309 18.88 0.86 -8.63
C ALA A 309 19.68 -0.09 -7.71
N ALA A 310 19.63 -1.40 -7.95
CA ALA A 310 20.29 -2.38 -7.08
C ALA A 310 21.80 -2.17 -6.93
N ALA A 311 22.49 -1.72 -7.99
CA ALA A 311 23.91 -1.40 -7.93
C ALA A 311 24.21 -0.17 -7.07
N GLU A 312 23.30 0.81 -7.06
CA GLU A 312 23.39 2.01 -6.22
C GLU A 312 23.17 1.63 -4.75
N VAL A 313 22.14 0.82 -4.46
CA VAL A 313 21.89 0.27 -3.12
C VAL A 313 23.08 -0.54 -2.62
N ALA A 314 23.68 -1.38 -3.47
CA ALA A 314 24.85 -2.18 -3.11
C ALA A 314 26.11 -1.30 -2.89
N ALA A 315 26.26 -0.19 -3.62
CA ALA A 315 27.38 0.73 -3.40
C ALA A 315 27.35 1.40 -2.03
N THR A 316 26.15 1.63 -1.47
CA THR A 316 25.94 2.13 -0.11
C THR A 316 26.50 1.17 0.96
N ILE A 317 26.78 -0.11 0.64
CA ILE A 317 27.40 -1.09 1.55
C ILE A 317 28.84 -0.70 1.90
N ASN A 318 29.58 -0.05 0.99
CA ASN A 318 31.00 0.28 1.18
C ASN A 318 31.25 1.45 2.15
N GLY A 319 30.22 1.90 2.88
CA GLY A 319 30.32 2.86 3.98
C GLY A 319 29.17 2.79 4.99
N GLY A 320 28.26 1.81 4.86
CA GLY A 320 27.06 1.67 5.68
C GLY A 320 27.05 0.39 6.54
N PRO A 321 26.03 0.22 7.40
CA PRO A 321 25.87 -0.98 8.21
C PRO A 321 25.61 -2.20 7.31
N GLY A 322 26.50 -3.20 7.39
CA GLY A 322 26.29 -4.50 6.77
C GLY A 322 25.31 -5.37 7.54
N GLY A 323 24.79 -6.42 6.89
CA GLY A 323 23.94 -7.43 7.52
C GLY A 323 22.44 -7.25 7.30
N ARG A 324 21.67 -8.21 7.81
CA ARG A 324 20.20 -8.24 7.70
C ARG A 324 19.56 -7.34 8.77
N ILE A 325 18.44 -6.72 8.43
CA ILE A 325 17.61 -5.99 9.41
C ILE A 325 17.07 -6.98 10.45
N VAL A 326 16.45 -8.07 9.98
CA VAL A 326 15.98 -9.20 10.81
C VAL A 326 16.60 -10.48 10.26
N GLY A 327 17.16 -11.34 11.13
CA GLY A 327 18.00 -12.47 10.72
C GLY A 327 17.35 -13.46 9.74
N ASP A 328 16.04 -13.67 9.83
CA ASP A 328 15.26 -14.58 8.98
C ASP A 328 14.65 -13.91 7.74
N LEU A 329 14.75 -12.58 7.61
CA LEU A 329 14.29 -11.83 6.44
C LEU A 329 15.45 -11.43 5.53
N PRO A 330 15.24 -11.33 4.22
CA PRO A 330 16.30 -11.01 3.26
C PRO A 330 16.75 -9.53 3.27
N ASP A 331 15.97 -8.67 3.93
CA ASP A 331 16.17 -7.22 3.95
C ASP A 331 17.44 -6.83 4.69
N LEU A 332 18.18 -5.88 4.12
CA LEU A 332 19.52 -5.49 4.56
C LEU A 332 19.51 -4.11 5.21
N MET A 333 20.40 -3.89 6.19
CA MET A 333 20.53 -2.59 6.86
C MET A 333 20.91 -1.46 5.89
N VAL A 334 21.60 -1.78 4.79
CA VAL A 334 21.91 -0.81 3.73
C VAL A 334 20.65 -0.21 3.06
N GLU A 335 19.55 -0.96 3.03
CA GLU A 335 18.28 -0.45 2.47
C GLU A 335 17.69 0.66 3.33
N VAL A 336 17.99 0.69 4.63
CA VAL A 336 17.60 1.79 5.52
C VAL A 336 18.29 3.09 5.09
N VAL A 337 19.59 3.01 4.79
CA VAL A 337 20.36 4.16 4.31
C VAL A 337 19.81 4.65 2.97
N TYR A 338 19.64 3.74 2.01
CA TYR A 338 19.08 4.07 0.70
C TYR A 338 17.69 4.72 0.82
N ALA A 339 16.83 4.18 1.69
CA ALA A 339 15.51 4.71 1.95
C ALA A 339 15.53 6.17 2.43
N VAL A 340 16.46 6.51 3.32
CA VAL A 340 16.63 7.86 3.85
C VAL A 340 17.18 8.80 2.77
N GLU A 341 18.29 8.42 2.13
CA GLU A 341 19.03 9.32 1.23
C GLU A 341 18.32 9.53 -0.12
N HIS A 342 17.60 8.52 -0.59
CA HIS A 342 17.06 8.50 -1.96
C HIS A 342 15.55 8.37 -2.03
N GLU A 343 14.89 7.89 -0.97
CA GLU A 343 13.46 7.57 -1.00
C GLU A 343 12.62 8.40 -0.03
N MET A 344 13.18 9.50 0.50
CA MET A 344 12.48 10.43 1.41
C MET A 344 11.91 9.74 2.66
N ALA A 345 12.58 8.71 3.19
CA ALA A 345 12.17 8.12 4.46
C ALA A 345 12.55 9.04 5.63
N MET A 346 11.54 9.53 6.36
CA MET A 346 11.71 10.51 7.43
C MET A 346 11.24 10.00 8.80
N THR A 347 10.73 8.76 8.86
CA THR A 347 10.20 8.12 10.08
C THR A 347 10.52 6.63 10.07
N LEU A 348 10.53 5.99 11.24
CA LEU A 348 10.67 4.53 11.33
C LEU A 348 9.58 3.80 10.53
N ASP A 349 8.34 4.30 10.55
CA ASP A 349 7.25 3.79 9.73
C ASP A 349 7.60 3.85 8.23
N ASP A 350 8.21 4.94 7.74
CA ASP A 350 8.58 5.02 6.32
C ASP A 350 9.49 3.87 5.89
N VAL A 351 10.42 3.47 6.77
CA VAL A 351 11.33 2.36 6.51
C VAL A 351 10.65 1.02 6.76
N LEU A 352 10.34 0.70 8.02
CA LEU A 352 9.90 -0.63 8.46
C LEU A 352 8.51 -1.02 7.96
N VAL A 353 7.66 -0.03 7.68
CA VAL A 353 6.32 -0.24 7.13
C VAL A 353 6.35 -0.20 5.60
N ARG A 354 6.89 0.87 5.01
CA ARG A 354 6.68 1.18 3.59
C ARG A 354 7.86 0.81 2.68
N ARG A 355 9.12 0.93 3.13
CA ARG A 355 10.29 0.65 2.26
C ARG A 355 10.73 -0.80 2.29
N VAL A 356 10.61 -1.49 3.42
CA VAL A 356 11.03 -2.91 3.56
C VAL A 356 9.90 -3.83 4.06
N SER A 357 8.79 -3.29 4.57
CA SER A 357 7.64 -4.09 5.01
C SER A 357 7.96 -5.20 6.04
N VAL A 358 8.99 -5.00 6.86
CA VAL A 358 9.39 -5.91 7.95
C VAL A 358 8.24 -6.12 8.94
N HIS A 359 7.44 -5.07 9.18
CA HIS A 359 6.30 -5.12 10.10
C HIS A 359 5.24 -6.18 9.73
N LEU A 360 5.13 -6.58 8.46
CA LEU A 360 4.18 -7.60 8.02
C LEU A 360 4.77 -9.01 7.99
N ARG A 361 6.09 -9.13 7.85
CA ARG A 361 6.74 -10.41 7.55
C ARG A 361 7.45 -11.03 8.76
N SER A 362 7.90 -10.22 9.70
CA SER A 362 8.50 -10.70 10.95
C SER A 362 7.44 -10.91 12.03
N ARG A 363 7.53 -12.02 12.79
CA ARG A 363 6.66 -12.29 13.94
C ARG A 363 6.77 -11.22 15.04
N GLU A 364 7.97 -10.67 15.23
CA GLU A 364 8.18 -9.56 16.17
C GLU A 364 7.91 -8.19 15.53
N ARG A 365 7.47 -8.18 14.27
CA ARG A 365 7.04 -7.00 13.52
C ARG A 365 8.05 -5.85 13.55
N GLY A 366 9.34 -6.15 13.69
CA GLY A 366 10.41 -5.15 13.74
C GLY A 366 10.66 -4.52 15.11
N GLU A 367 9.97 -4.93 16.19
CA GLU A 367 10.08 -4.33 17.52
C GLU A 367 11.53 -4.32 18.05
N ARG A 368 12.22 -5.47 18.02
CA ARG A 368 13.60 -5.56 18.55
C ARG A 368 14.64 -4.77 17.77
N VAL A 369 14.36 -4.48 16.51
CA VAL A 369 15.31 -3.83 15.60
C VAL A 369 15.01 -2.34 15.42
N ALA A 370 13.86 -1.86 15.91
CA ALA A 370 13.40 -0.48 15.77
C ALA A 370 14.46 0.54 16.21
N ARG A 371 15.08 0.34 17.37
CA ARG A 371 16.12 1.25 17.87
C ARG A 371 17.39 1.21 17.01
N ALA A 372 17.81 0.03 16.56
CA ALA A 372 18.99 -0.11 15.71
C ALA A 372 18.78 0.56 14.34
N VAL A 373 17.59 0.40 13.76
CA VAL A 373 17.19 1.08 12.52
C VAL A 373 17.12 2.60 12.73
N ALA A 374 16.54 3.06 13.83
CA ALA A 374 16.48 4.49 14.16
C ALA A 374 17.88 5.10 14.34
N ALA A 375 18.81 4.38 14.95
CA ALA A 375 20.20 4.83 15.09
C ALA A 375 20.88 5.01 13.72
N VAL A 376 20.67 4.09 12.79
CA VAL A 376 21.18 4.23 11.42
C VAL A 376 20.52 5.42 10.71
N MET A 377 19.20 5.57 10.83
CA MET A 377 18.52 6.74 10.27
C MET A 377 19.04 8.06 10.87
N ALA A 378 19.37 8.07 12.16
CA ALA A 378 19.87 9.24 12.86
C ALA A 378 21.20 9.74 12.32
N GLU A 379 22.10 8.84 11.90
CA GLU A 379 23.38 9.19 11.29
C GLU A 379 23.21 10.01 10.00
N HIS A 380 22.16 9.73 9.22
CA HIS A 380 21.89 10.39 7.94
C HIS A 380 20.93 11.59 8.06
N LEU A 381 20.04 11.58 9.06
CA LEU A 381 19.04 12.65 9.29
C LEU A 381 19.47 13.67 10.36
N GLY A 382 20.57 13.43 11.05
CA GLY A 382 21.05 14.27 12.15
C GLY A 382 20.12 14.24 13.36
N TRP A 383 19.49 13.10 13.65
CA TRP A 383 18.65 12.96 14.83
C TRP A 383 19.49 12.87 16.11
N ASP A 384 19.00 13.49 17.17
CA ASP A 384 19.51 13.27 18.52
C ASP A 384 18.88 12.04 19.18
N ASN A 385 19.35 11.70 20.38
CA ASN A 385 18.83 10.56 21.12
C ASN A 385 17.34 10.71 21.46
N ASP A 386 16.86 11.93 21.77
CA ASP A 386 15.46 12.17 22.10
C ASP A 386 14.56 11.89 20.89
N ARG A 387 15.00 12.28 19.69
CA ARG A 387 14.31 11.98 18.43
C ARG A 387 14.32 10.49 18.11
N ILE A 388 15.42 9.78 18.36
CA ILE A 388 15.49 8.31 18.23
C ILE A 388 14.44 7.64 19.12
N GLU A 389 14.38 8.01 20.40
CA GLU A 389 13.40 7.45 21.34
C GLU A 389 11.97 7.78 20.93
N ALA A 390 11.71 9.02 20.50
CA ALA A 390 10.38 9.42 20.05
C ALA A 390 9.92 8.60 18.84
N GLU A 391 10.81 8.33 17.88
CA GLU A 391 10.51 7.49 16.72
C GLU A 391 10.24 6.04 17.13
N VAL A 392 11.06 5.47 18.01
CA VAL A 392 10.85 4.10 18.54
C VAL A 392 9.49 4.01 19.24
N VAL A 393 9.17 4.95 20.14
CA VAL A 393 7.88 4.98 20.83
C VAL A 393 6.72 5.11 19.85
N SER A 394 6.83 5.99 18.85
CA SER A 394 5.82 6.18 17.81
C SER A 394 5.58 4.91 17.00
N TYR A 395 6.66 4.22 16.60
CA TYR A 395 6.60 2.96 15.88
C TYR A 395 5.95 1.85 16.70
N LEU A 396 6.36 1.66 17.95
CA LEU A 396 5.76 0.64 18.81
C LEU A 396 4.27 0.92 19.06
N ALA A 397 3.89 2.20 19.21
CA ALA A 397 2.48 2.58 19.29
C ALA A 397 1.71 2.30 18.00
N SER A 398 2.35 2.42 16.82
CA SER A 398 1.72 2.10 15.53
C SER A 398 1.44 0.61 15.40
N LEU A 399 2.35 -0.25 15.88
CA LEU A 399 2.15 -1.71 15.91
C LEU A 399 0.94 -2.13 16.76
N VAL A 400 0.71 -1.45 17.88
CA VAL A 400 -0.47 -1.70 18.74
C VAL A 400 -1.76 -1.32 18.03
N ARG A 401 -1.77 -0.20 17.30
CA ARG A 401 -2.94 0.26 16.53
C ARG A 401 -3.25 -0.65 15.33
N SER A 402 -2.24 -1.12 14.61
CA SER A 402 -2.43 -1.93 13.39
C SER A 402 -2.80 -3.40 13.66
N GLY A 403 -2.97 -3.79 14.92
CA GLY A 403 -3.36 -5.15 15.32
C GLY A 403 -2.61 -5.61 16.56
N GLY A 404 -2.87 -4.99 17.73
CA GLY A 404 -2.37 -5.45 19.02
C GLY A 404 -2.49 -6.97 19.17
N ASP A 405 -1.56 -7.59 19.92
CA ASP A 405 -1.40 -9.04 20.06
C ASP A 405 -2.73 -9.81 19.91
N PRO A 406 -2.99 -10.46 18.75
CA PRO A 406 -4.25 -11.18 18.53
C PRO A 406 -4.43 -12.35 19.51
N GLY A 407 -3.40 -12.71 20.29
CA GLY A 407 -3.44 -13.65 21.41
C GLY A 407 -3.54 -13.03 22.82
N GLY A 408 -3.58 -11.70 22.94
CA GLY A 408 -3.68 -10.99 24.21
C GLY A 408 -5.10 -11.03 24.82
N PRO A 409 -5.24 -10.82 26.14
CA PRO A 409 -6.56 -10.78 26.78
C PRO A 409 -7.43 -9.69 26.15
N ARG A 410 -8.62 -10.08 25.68
CA ARG A 410 -9.62 -9.16 25.11
C ARG A 410 -10.02 -8.14 26.18
N SER A 411 -9.72 -6.85 25.97
CA SER A 411 -10.32 -5.81 26.80
C SER A 411 -11.84 -5.82 26.61
N PRO A 412 -12.64 -5.82 27.70
CA PRO A 412 -14.08 -5.68 27.57
C PRO A 412 -14.37 -4.30 26.96
N ARG A 413 -15.08 -4.27 25.83
CA ARG A 413 -15.60 -3.03 25.25
C ARG A 413 -16.51 -2.39 26.29
N LEU A 414 -16.24 -1.12 26.63
CA LEU A 414 -17.10 -0.26 27.44
C LEU A 414 -18.34 0.17 26.66
#